data_AF-A0A957ELQ6-F1
#
_entry.id   AF-A0A957ELQ6-F1
#
_cell.length_a   1.000
_cell.length_b   1.000
_cell.length_c   1.000
_cell.angle_alpha   90.00
_cell.angle_beta   90.00
_cell.angle_gamma   90.00
#
_symmetry.space_group_name_H-M   'P 1'
#
loop_
_entity.id
_entity.type
_entity.pdbx_description
1 polymer ?
#
loop_
_entity_poly.entity_id
_entity_poly.type
_entity_poly.pdbx_seq_one_letter_code
_entity_poly.pdbx_strand_id
1 'polypeptide(L)'
;MNDNHLNDLGFRLLAPSPQLRLFVRSFWYFASTTPLQKFREEYMHPGGGWGIIFNLGDRLYLDGEPVTDPVFLDGTNTISRKMGFAGRVELIGIRFSESGAYSCLGLPLHYLKNETAILDSTTNLNLLHLYA
;
A
#
# COMPACT_ATOMS: atom_id res chain seq x y z
N MET A 1 6.37 19.43 -10.08
CA MET A 1 5.00 19.81 -9.66
C MET A 1 5.08 19.97 -8.16
N ASN A 2 4.78 21.17 -7.64
CA ASN A 2 4.71 21.41 -6.20
C ASN A 2 3.38 20.84 -5.68
N ASP A 3 3.34 19.52 -5.45
CA ASP A 3 2.17 18.81 -4.94
C ASP A 3 2.02 19.07 -3.44
N ASN A 4 1.49 20.23 -3.11
CA ASN A 4 1.08 20.60 -1.75
C ASN A 4 -0.30 20.03 -1.38
N HIS A 5 -0.92 19.20 -2.23
CA HIS A 5 -2.31 18.77 -2.05
C HIS A 5 -2.48 17.74 -0.93
N LEU A 6 -1.44 17.00 -0.56
CA LEU A 6 -1.49 15.98 0.51
C LEU A 6 -1.03 16.47 1.89
N ASN A 7 -0.74 17.78 2.04
CA ASN A 7 -0.13 18.30 3.27
C ASN A 7 -1.04 18.17 4.50
N ASP A 8 -2.35 18.33 4.32
CA ASP A 8 -3.34 18.18 5.37
C ASP A 8 -3.59 16.71 5.78
N LEU A 9 -3.25 15.76 4.91
CA LEU A 9 -3.10 14.35 5.29
C LEU A 9 -1.75 14.04 5.95
N GLY A 10 -0.87 15.04 6.06
CA GLY A 10 0.46 14.87 6.63
C GLY A 10 1.34 13.91 5.84
N PHE A 11 1.16 13.86 4.51
CA PHE A 11 1.88 12.91 3.66
C PHE A 11 3.40 13.12 3.72
N ARG A 12 4.14 12.01 3.86
CA ARG A 12 5.60 12.00 3.78
C ARG A 12 6.06 10.82 2.95
N LEU A 13 6.99 11.07 2.04
CA LEU A 13 7.68 10.04 1.27
C LEU A 13 9.13 9.96 1.76
N LEU A 14 9.56 8.77 2.20
CA LEU A 14 10.90 8.52 2.69
C LEU A 14 11.64 7.54 1.77
N ALA A 15 12.89 7.85 1.49
CA ALA A 15 13.77 6.94 0.77
C ALA A 15 14.21 5.78 1.68
N PRO A 16 14.36 4.56 1.15
CA PRO A 16 14.88 3.45 1.93
C PRO A 16 16.38 3.61 2.21
N SER A 17 16.83 2.94 3.28
CA SER A 17 18.26 2.79 3.56
C SER A 17 18.97 2.07 2.40
N PRO A 18 20.29 2.25 2.22
CA PRO A 18 21.03 1.61 1.13
C PRO A 18 20.80 0.10 1.03
N GLN A 19 20.71 -0.60 2.16
CA GLN A 19 20.49 -2.04 2.23
C GLN A 19 19.09 -2.44 1.75
N LEU A 20 18.08 -1.61 2.00
CA LEU A 20 16.69 -1.90 1.63
C LEU A 20 16.35 -1.49 0.20
N ARG A 21 17.13 -0.62 -0.44
CA ARG A 21 16.87 -0.14 -1.82
C ARG A 21 16.79 -1.23 -2.88
N LEU A 22 17.37 -2.40 -2.63
CA LEU A 22 17.25 -3.55 -3.53
C LEU A 22 15.83 -4.13 -3.58
N PHE A 23 15.07 -3.96 -2.50
CA PHE A 23 13.75 -4.57 -2.33
C PHE A 23 12.63 -3.52 -2.24
N VAL A 24 12.90 -2.42 -1.56
CA VAL A 24 11.95 -1.35 -1.26
C VAL A 24 12.30 -0.13 -2.11
N ARG A 25 11.31 0.38 -2.83
CA ARG A 25 11.39 1.63 -3.59
C ARG A 25 11.22 2.84 -2.71
N SER A 26 10.23 2.81 -1.81
CA SER A 26 9.95 3.90 -0.88
C SER A 26 9.15 3.43 0.32
N PHE A 27 9.24 4.21 1.39
CA PHE A 27 8.25 4.22 2.46
C PHE A 27 7.40 5.47 2.33
N TRP A 28 6.11 5.37 2.60
CA TRP A 28 5.24 6.54 2.67
C TRP A 28 4.37 6.51 3.92
N TYR A 29 3.97 7.68 4.38
CA TYR A 29 3.21 7.86 5.60
C TYR A 29 2.10 8.87 5.35
N PHE A 30 0.91 8.62 5.89
CA PHE A 30 -0.09 9.65 6.15
C PHE A 30 -0.24 9.77 7.66
N ALA A 31 -0.22 11.00 8.16
CA ALA A 31 -0.39 11.28 9.58
C ALA A 31 -1.07 12.65 9.71
N SER A 32 -2.40 12.65 9.59
CA SER A 32 -3.19 13.87 9.76
C SER A 32 -3.06 14.38 11.19
N THR A 33 -2.81 15.67 11.38
CA THR A 33 -2.74 16.30 12.71
C THR A 33 -4.11 16.41 13.38
N THR A 34 -5.16 16.51 12.57
CA THR A 34 -6.56 16.58 13.01
C THR A 34 -7.42 15.62 12.21
N PRO A 35 -8.45 14.99 12.81
CA PRO A 35 -9.38 14.13 12.07
C PRO A 35 -10.05 14.87 10.91
N LEU A 36 -10.15 14.18 9.77
CA LEU A 36 -10.85 14.67 8.59
C LEU A 36 -12.33 14.86 8.89
N GLN A 37 -12.83 16.07 8.59
CA GLN A 37 -14.24 16.42 8.75
C GLN A 37 -15.13 15.94 7.61
N LYS A 38 -14.53 15.57 6.47
CA LYS A 38 -15.21 15.08 5.28
C LYS A 38 -14.44 13.89 4.71
N PHE A 39 -15.18 12.98 4.09
CA PHE A 39 -14.57 11.90 3.31
C PHE A 39 -13.68 12.49 2.22
N ARG A 40 -12.51 11.88 2.04
CA ARG A 40 -11.53 12.32 1.06
C ARG A 40 -11.02 11.13 0.26
N GLU A 41 -10.91 11.30 -1.05
CA GLU A 41 -10.32 10.31 -1.94
C GLU A 41 -9.01 10.83 -2.51
N GLU A 42 -8.02 9.94 -2.57
CA GLU A 42 -6.76 10.18 -3.26
C GLU A 42 -6.45 9.05 -4.24
N TYR A 43 -5.72 9.38 -5.30
CA TYR A 43 -5.31 8.39 -6.28
C TYR A 43 -3.98 7.76 -5.90
N MET A 44 -3.97 6.43 -5.84
CA MET A 44 -2.75 5.63 -5.87
C MET A 44 -2.39 5.37 -7.32
N HIS A 45 -1.35 6.05 -7.80
CA HIS A 45 -0.91 5.89 -9.19
C HIS A 45 -0.25 4.52 -9.42
N PRO A 46 -0.43 3.93 -10.61
CA PRO A 46 0.17 2.65 -10.94
C PRO A 46 1.69 2.78 -10.95
N GLY A 47 2.37 1.75 -10.46
CA GLY A 47 3.82 1.75 -10.33
C GLY A 47 4.46 0.39 -10.46
N GLY A 48 3.73 -0.64 -10.92
CA GLY A 48 4.26 -1.97 -11.25
C GLY A 48 4.69 -2.87 -10.08
N GLY A 49 5.16 -2.30 -8.96
CA GLY A 49 5.49 -3.04 -7.75
C GLY A 49 4.30 -3.35 -6.86
N TRP A 50 4.53 -4.17 -5.83
CA TRP A 50 3.59 -4.42 -4.73
C TRP A 50 3.82 -3.41 -3.60
N GLY A 51 2.89 -3.38 -2.65
CA GLY A 51 3.06 -2.71 -1.37
C GLY A 51 2.44 -3.48 -0.22
N ILE A 52 2.90 -3.16 0.99
CA ILE A 52 2.22 -3.52 2.24
C ILE A 52 1.76 -2.21 2.87
N ILE A 53 0.51 -2.17 3.32
CA ILE A 53 -0.08 -0.99 3.94
C ILE A 53 -0.57 -1.37 5.33
N PHE A 54 -0.18 -0.56 6.31
CA PHE A 54 -0.63 -0.59 7.68
C PHE A 54 -1.56 0.59 7.92
N ASN A 55 -2.80 0.32 8.29
CA ASN A 55 -3.77 1.32 8.72
C ASN A 55 -3.90 1.30 10.24
N LEU A 56 -3.45 2.40 10.88
CA LEU A 56 -3.49 2.62 12.33
C LEU A 56 -4.55 3.68 12.71
N GLY A 57 -5.19 4.27 11.70
CA GLY A 57 -6.24 5.26 11.85
C GLY A 57 -7.63 4.63 11.91
N ASP A 58 -8.61 5.44 11.54
CA ASP A 58 -9.97 5.00 11.28
C ASP A 58 -10.05 4.21 9.97
N ARG A 59 -11.26 3.76 9.61
CA ARG A 59 -11.49 2.88 8.46
C ARG A 59 -11.00 3.51 7.14
N LEU A 60 -10.20 2.73 6.41
CA LEU A 60 -9.74 3.02 5.04
C LEU A 60 -10.72 2.43 4.02
N TYR A 61 -10.77 3.03 2.84
CA TYR A 61 -11.54 2.53 1.70
C TYR A 61 -10.63 2.39 0.47
N LEU A 62 -10.82 1.33 -0.31
CA LEU A 62 -10.14 1.12 -1.58
C LEU A 62 -11.17 0.96 -2.68
N ASP A 63 -11.10 1.81 -3.69
CA ASP A 63 -12.05 1.85 -4.81
C ASP A 63 -13.53 1.91 -4.35
N GLY A 64 -13.77 2.56 -3.20
CA GLY A 64 -15.08 2.71 -2.56
C GLY A 64 -15.41 1.63 -1.52
N GLU A 65 -14.68 0.51 -1.51
CA GLU A 65 -14.94 -0.61 -0.59
C GLU A 65 -14.16 -0.48 0.72
N PRO A 66 -14.78 -0.72 1.88
CA PRO A 66 -14.09 -0.63 3.17
C PRO A 66 -13.03 -1.73 3.32
N VAL A 67 -11.83 -1.34 3.72
CA VAL A 67 -10.78 -2.29 4.12
C VAL A 67 -11.03 -2.73 5.55
N THR A 68 -11.22 -4.02 5.76
CA THR A 68 -11.54 -4.61 7.08
C THR A 68 -10.30 -4.83 7.93
N ASP A 69 -9.17 -5.12 7.28
CA ASP A 69 -7.95 -5.52 7.95
C ASP A 69 -6.98 -4.34 8.12
N PRO A 70 -6.36 -4.20 9.30
CA PRO A 70 -5.42 -3.11 9.55
C PRO A 70 -4.11 -3.28 8.78
N VAL A 71 -3.84 -4.47 8.21
CA VAL A 71 -2.64 -4.74 7.40
C VAL A 71 -3.04 -5.50 6.15
N PHE A 72 -2.66 -5.00 4.99
CA PHE A 72 -3.01 -5.63 3.71
C PHE A 72 -1.93 -5.43 2.65
N LEU A 73 -1.94 -6.34 1.67
CA LEU A 73 -1.14 -6.26 0.45
C LEU A 73 -1.87 -5.41 -0.58
N ASP A 74 -1.14 -4.46 -1.16
CA ASP A 74 -1.50 -3.77 -2.38
C ASP A 74 -0.70 -4.37 -3.54
N GLY A 75 -1.39 -4.97 -4.50
CA GLY A 75 -0.76 -5.73 -5.56
C GLY A 75 -0.02 -4.90 -6.62
N THR A 76 0.38 -5.57 -7.70
CA THR A 76 0.90 -4.91 -8.91
C THR A 76 -0.23 -4.17 -9.61
N ASN A 77 -0.39 -2.89 -9.27
CA ASN A 77 -1.35 -2.01 -9.92
C ASN A 77 -0.79 -1.48 -11.25
N THR A 78 -1.48 -1.79 -12.35
CA THR A 78 -1.30 -1.25 -13.70
C THR A 78 -2.28 -0.14 -14.02
N ILE A 79 -3.28 0.08 -13.15
CA ILE A 79 -4.24 1.18 -13.22
C ILE A 79 -4.19 1.99 -11.92
N SER A 80 -4.63 3.25 -11.97
CA SER A 80 -4.80 4.05 -10.75
C SER A 80 -5.93 3.47 -9.90
N ARG A 81 -5.69 3.35 -8.60
CA ARG A 81 -6.70 2.95 -7.61
C ARG A 81 -7.06 4.13 -6.74
N LYS A 82 -8.25 4.13 -6.15
CA LYS A 82 -8.67 5.18 -5.21
C LYS A 82 -8.48 4.71 -3.79
N MET A 83 -7.89 5.55 -2.95
CA MET A 83 -7.80 5.37 -1.51
C MET A 83 -8.65 6.44 -0.82
N GLY A 84 -9.67 5.99 -0.11
CA GLY A 84 -10.62 6.83 0.61
C GLY A 84 -10.34 6.87 2.11
N PHE A 85 -10.46 8.05 2.70
CA PHE A 85 -10.18 8.32 4.11
C PHE A 85 -11.36 9.02 4.79
N ALA A 86 -11.60 8.67 6.06
CA ALA A 86 -12.53 9.37 6.94
C ALA A 86 -11.95 9.42 8.37
N GLY A 87 -12.26 10.47 9.13
CA GLY A 87 -11.84 10.58 10.52
C GLY A 87 -10.32 10.69 10.69
N ARG A 88 -9.75 9.99 11.67
CA ARG A 88 -8.31 10.01 11.96
C ARG A 88 -7.53 9.23 10.91
N VAL A 89 -6.60 9.87 10.22
CA VAL A 89 -5.75 9.23 9.21
C VAL A 89 -4.35 9.00 9.79
N GLU A 90 -3.98 7.73 9.91
CA GLU A 90 -2.64 7.29 10.30
C GLU A 90 -2.29 6.00 9.54
N LEU A 91 -1.45 6.12 8.52
CA LEU A 91 -1.07 5.01 7.64
C LEU A 91 0.42 4.98 7.39
N ILE A 92 0.93 3.77 7.22
CA ILE A 92 2.30 3.49 6.79
C ILE A 92 2.22 2.56 5.58
N GLY A 93 2.93 2.90 4.52
CA GLY A 93 3.07 2.02 3.37
C GLY A 93 4.52 1.73 3.04
N ILE A 94 4.77 0.47 2.69
CA ILE A 94 6.02 0.00 2.11
C ILE A 94 5.74 -0.24 0.64
N ARG A 95 6.47 0.42 -0.25
CA ARG A 95 6.40 0.17 -1.69
C ARG A 95 7.61 -0.63 -2.11
N PHE A 96 7.40 -1.83 -2.63
CA PHE A 96 8.48 -2.65 -3.17
C PHE A 96 8.87 -2.18 -4.58
N SER A 97 10.12 -2.45 -4.95
CA SER A 97 10.54 -2.44 -6.35
C SER A 97 9.81 -3.55 -7.12
N GLU A 98 9.82 -3.46 -8.45
CA GLU A 98 9.11 -4.37 -9.34
C GLU A 98 9.52 -5.83 -9.10
N SER A 99 10.79 -6.12 -8.77
CA SER A 99 11.25 -7.47 -8.40
C SER A 99 11.40 -7.69 -6.89
N GLY A 100 11.43 -6.62 -6.08
CA GLY A 100 11.74 -6.69 -4.66
C GLY A 100 10.69 -7.43 -3.84
N ALA A 101 9.42 -7.31 -4.23
CA ALA A 101 8.31 -7.99 -3.54
C ALA A 101 8.45 -9.51 -3.60
N TYR A 102 8.85 -10.06 -4.75
CA TYR A 102 9.03 -11.50 -4.92
C TYR A 102 10.10 -12.05 -3.97
N SER A 103 11.23 -11.36 -3.84
CA SER A 103 12.31 -11.76 -2.93
C SER A 103 11.90 -11.76 -1.46
N CYS A 104 10.92 -10.94 -1.07
CA CYS A 104 10.45 -10.85 0.32
C CYS A 104 9.24 -11.75 0.61
N LEU A 105 8.33 -11.90 -0.35
CA LEU A 105 7.03 -12.54 -0.15
C LEU A 105 6.93 -13.93 -0.82
N GLY A 106 7.83 -14.26 -1.75
CA GLY A 106 7.77 -15.49 -2.54
C GLY A 106 6.59 -15.55 -3.52
N LEU A 107 5.87 -14.46 -3.72
CA LEU A 107 4.65 -14.40 -4.54
C LEU A 107 4.95 -13.85 -5.94
N PRO A 108 4.56 -14.54 -7.03
CA PRO A 108 4.70 -14.03 -8.38
C PRO A 108 3.96 -12.70 -8.55
N LEU A 109 4.55 -11.74 -9.29
CA LEU A 109 3.97 -10.40 -9.41
C LEU A 109 2.55 -10.35 -9.98
N HIS A 110 2.19 -11.31 -10.82
CA HIS A 110 0.86 -11.41 -11.42
C HIS A 110 -0.22 -11.90 -10.45
N TYR A 111 0.18 -12.40 -9.27
CA TYR A 111 -0.73 -13.06 -8.34
C TYR A 111 -1.78 -12.10 -7.76
N LEU A 112 -1.41 -10.83 -7.55
CA LEU A 112 -2.32 -9.75 -7.15
C LEU A 112 -2.22 -8.62 -8.17
N LYS A 113 -2.74 -8.81 -9.38
CA LYS A 113 -2.72 -7.74 -10.39
C LYS A 113 -3.97 -6.86 -10.24
N ASN A 114 -3.79 -5.57 -9.95
CA ASN A 114 -4.87 -4.61 -9.70
C ASN A 114 -5.80 -4.98 -8.53
N GLU A 115 -5.29 -5.76 -7.57
CA GLU A 115 -6.07 -6.30 -6.46
C GLU A 115 -5.35 -6.07 -5.13
N THR A 116 -6.09 -6.18 -4.04
CA THR A 116 -5.56 -6.21 -2.67
C THR A 116 -5.89 -7.53 -2.00
N ALA A 117 -5.00 -7.99 -1.12
CA ALA A 117 -5.23 -9.19 -0.33
C ALA A 117 -4.90 -8.96 1.14
N ILE A 118 -5.57 -9.71 2.02
CA ILE A 118 -5.31 -9.70 3.45
C ILE A 118 -4.01 -10.49 3.70
N LEU A 119 -3.12 -9.98 4.57
CA LEU A 119 -1.86 -10.67 4.83
C LEU A 119 -2.09 -12.05 5.50
N ASP A 120 -3.08 -12.15 6.37
CA ASP A 120 -3.46 -13.39 7.08
C ASP A 120 -4.09 -14.47 6.17
N SER A 121 -4.60 -14.10 5.00
CA SER A 121 -5.08 -15.10 4.02
C SER A 121 -3.97 -15.67 3.14
N THR A 122 -2.79 -15.03 3.10
CA THR A 122 -1.64 -15.50 2.32
C THR A 122 -0.85 -16.63 2.99
N THR A 123 -1.10 -16.92 4.26
CA THR A 123 -0.43 -18.02 4.99
C THR A 123 -0.83 -19.41 4.50
N ASN A 124 -1.90 -19.54 3.71
CA ASN A 124 -2.33 -20.79 3.07
C ASN A 124 -1.82 -20.98 1.64
N LEU A 125 -0.91 -20.13 1.17
CA LEU A 125 -0.26 -20.35 -0.11
C LEU A 125 0.82 -21.41 0.09
N ASN A 126 0.46 -22.66 -0.18
CA ASN A 126 1.39 -23.75 -0.44
C ASN A 126 2.28 -23.35 -1.63
N LEU A 127 3.33 -22.56 -1.36
CA LEU A 127 4.34 -22.09 -2.31
C LEU A 127 5.16 -23.25 -2.92
N LEU A 128 4.91 -24.49 -2.49
CA LEU A 128 5.53 -25.71 -3.02
C LEU A 128 5.05 -26.11 -4.42
N HIS A 129 3.91 -25.59 -4.92
CA HIS A 129 3.41 -25.94 -6.26
C HIS A 129 3.85 -25.00 -7.39
N LEU A 130 4.56 -23.91 -7.10
CA LEU A 130 5.04 -22.97 -8.13
C LEU A 130 6.44 -23.32 -8.68
N TYR A 131 6.99 -24.48 -8.28
CA TYR A 131 8.28 -25.00 -8.72
C TYR A 131 8.21 -26.44 -9.28
N ALA A 132 7.02 -26.91 -9.68
CA ALA A 132 6.83 -28.20 -10.36
C ALA A 132 6.73 -28.03 -11.88
#